data_AF-A0A430L4L2-F1
#
_entry.id   AF-A0A430L4L2-F1
#
_cell.length_a   1.000
_cell.length_b   1.000
_cell.length_c   1.000
_cell.angle_alpha   90.00
_cell.angle_beta   90.00
_cell.angle_gamma   90.00
#
_symmetry.space_group_name_H-M   'P 1'
#
loop_
_entity.id
_entity.type
_entity.pdbx_description
1 polymer ?
#
loop_
_entity_poly.entity_id
_entity_poly.type
_entity_poly.pdbx_seq_one_letter_code
_entity_poly.pdbx_strand_id
1 'polypeptide(L)'
;MSTTRNQRPRQMLIHVADDVLPIREEERPICEDWLRSIGFFAPGEDEELWHTIVRNWERFLKATKTKITGSGASRRVTQSAAAKQREAVKQAFWDRIDGLEALSERWSVKSRLMLNQSAEGPDARQSKSLAAIWLLEKWRRFQSMWTSFICFLTWSIKVDEESLEEMRLNLDDEKKEDLLDLGVMCWFMNDDDPGDIIQGVLIRMITDESVNVRMNPLLWWTAILVRSAISDEEEGFISRGRFSLNILPLDVDIRDRIGAIGHYSKVLILDKAFQWWQKGRVGRQVWLEEVLRDLNAADNEWLNDENGQRPDDQLDRRTCLPPWRKMMLEHLGKEGQDCLGQNEGTAMWKVRTLLCLLRRVRE
;
A
#
# COMPACT_ATOMS: atom_id res chain seq x y z
N MET A 1 16.48 1.83 36.07
CA MET A 1 15.12 1.32 36.35
C MET A 1 14.14 2.45 36.17
N SER A 2 13.54 2.55 34.98
CA SER A 2 12.34 3.35 34.73
C SER A 2 11.51 2.54 33.75
N THR A 3 10.32 2.17 34.19
CA THR A 3 9.41 1.24 33.55
C THR A 3 8.82 1.88 32.29
N THR A 4 9.17 1.33 31.13
CA THR A 4 8.51 1.59 29.86
C THR A 4 7.03 1.25 30.00
N ARG A 5 6.19 2.28 30.00
CA ARG A 5 4.75 2.17 30.03
C ARG A 5 4.32 1.52 28.72
N ASN A 6 3.87 0.27 28.80
CA ASN A 6 3.14 -0.43 27.75
C ASN A 6 2.00 0.47 27.23
N GLN A 7 2.23 1.18 26.13
CA GLN A 7 1.13 1.74 25.34
C GLN A 7 0.48 0.57 24.61
N ARG A 8 -0.69 0.17 25.08
CA ARG A 8 -1.55 -0.77 24.36
C ARG A 8 -1.83 -0.19 22.97
N PRO A 9 -1.85 -1.01 21.89
CA PRO A 9 -2.37 -0.54 20.62
C PRO A 9 -3.82 -0.11 20.84
N ARG A 10 -4.12 1.19 20.71
CA ARG A 10 -5.50 1.67 20.66
C ARG A 10 -6.09 1.09 19.39
N GLN A 11 -6.92 0.05 19.52
CA GLN A 11 -7.80 -0.40 18.45
C GLN A 11 -8.73 0.75 18.10
N MET A 12 -8.37 1.56 17.10
CA MET A 12 -9.28 2.51 16.50
C MET A 12 -10.31 1.70 15.70
N LEU A 13 -11.55 1.70 16.17
CA LEU A 13 -12.68 1.39 15.30
C LEU A 13 -12.76 2.53 14.27
N ILE A 14 -12.42 2.22 13.03
CA ILE A 14 -12.66 3.11 11.89
C ILE A 14 -14.17 3.32 11.84
N HIS A 15 -14.62 4.54 12.12
CA HIS A 15 -16.03 4.91 11.98
C HIS A 15 -16.29 5.05 10.48
N VAL A 16 -16.87 4.02 9.87
CA VAL A 16 -17.21 4.03 8.46
C VAL A 16 -18.47 4.89 8.30
N ALA A 17 -18.39 5.99 7.55
CA ALA A 17 -19.59 6.67 7.09
C ALA A 17 -20.38 5.71 6.18
N ASP A 18 -21.69 5.60 6.40
CA ASP A 18 -22.51 4.56 5.77
C ASP A 18 -22.64 4.72 4.23
N ASP A 19 -22.30 5.89 3.68
CA ASP A 19 -22.47 6.21 2.26
C ASP A 19 -21.19 6.82 1.66
N VAL A 20 -20.72 6.23 0.56
CA VAL A 20 -19.64 6.77 -0.29
C VAL A 20 -20.25 7.81 -1.20
N LEU A 21 -19.63 8.99 -1.31
CA LEU A 21 -20.02 9.93 -2.36
C LEU A 21 -19.83 9.25 -3.72
N PRO A 22 -20.84 9.30 -4.62
CA PRO A 22 -20.68 8.84 -5.99
C PRO A 22 -19.40 9.41 -6.60
N ILE A 23 -18.76 8.63 -7.48
CA ILE A 23 -17.68 9.14 -8.30
C ILE A 23 -18.18 10.38 -9.03
N ARG A 24 -17.31 11.38 -9.15
CA ARG A 24 -17.66 12.61 -9.84
C ARG A 24 -17.86 12.33 -11.33
N GLU A 25 -18.81 13.04 -11.95
CA GLU A 25 -19.14 12.87 -13.37
C GLU A 25 -17.92 13.11 -14.27
N GLU A 26 -17.05 14.05 -13.90
CA GLU A 26 -15.81 14.34 -14.62
C GLU A 26 -14.73 13.25 -14.49
N GLU A 27 -14.78 12.41 -13.44
CA GLU A 27 -13.80 11.35 -13.20
C GLU A 27 -14.17 10.03 -13.87
N ARG A 28 -15.46 9.77 -14.04
CA ARG A 28 -15.98 8.54 -14.67
C ARG A 28 -15.35 8.25 -16.04
N PRO A 29 -15.35 9.17 -17.04
CA PRO A 29 -14.79 8.88 -18.35
C PRO A 29 -13.28 8.60 -18.28
N ILE A 30 -12.53 9.28 -17.39
CA ILE A 30 -11.11 9.01 -17.18
C ILE A 30 -10.89 7.57 -16.70
N CYS A 31 -11.70 7.12 -15.74
CA CYS A 31 -11.61 5.78 -15.18
C CYS A 31 -11.97 4.71 -16.23
N GLU A 32 -13.03 4.91 -17.01
CA GLU A 32 -13.42 3.99 -18.08
C GLU A 32 -12.34 3.87 -19.16
N ASP A 33 -11.85 5.00 -19.67
CA ASP A 33 -10.79 5.01 -20.69
C ASP A 33 -9.51 4.36 -20.17
N TRP A 34 -9.17 4.60 -18.90
CA TRP A 34 -8.01 3.97 -18.29
C TRP A 34 -8.16 2.45 -18.20
N LEU A 35 -9.32 1.92 -17.77
CA LEU A 35 -9.58 0.48 -17.71
C LEU A 35 -9.40 -0.17 -19.09
N ARG A 36 -10.00 0.42 -20.13
CA ARG A 36 -9.85 -0.05 -21.52
C ARG A 36 -8.38 0.00 -21.96
N SER A 37 -7.64 1.04 -21.59
CA SER A 37 -6.22 1.22 -21.94
C SER A 37 -5.25 0.20 -21.33
N ILE A 38 -5.68 -0.53 -20.29
CA ILE A 38 -4.90 -1.60 -19.65
C ILE A 38 -5.45 -2.99 -19.99
N GLY A 39 -6.44 -3.09 -20.87
CA GLY A 39 -7.07 -4.35 -21.24
C GLY A 39 -7.96 -4.94 -20.13
N PHE A 40 -8.50 -4.09 -19.25
CA PHE A 40 -9.51 -4.45 -18.28
C PHE A 40 -10.89 -3.95 -18.74
N PHE A 41 -11.96 -4.55 -18.22
CA PHE A 41 -13.33 -4.27 -18.66
C PHE A 41 -13.93 -3.10 -17.88
N ALA A 42 -14.72 -2.27 -18.58
CA ALA A 42 -15.51 -1.18 -18.01
C ALA A 42 -16.93 -1.66 -17.60
N PRO A 43 -17.77 -0.81 -16.96
CA PRO A 43 -19.18 -1.14 -16.76
C PRO A 43 -19.91 -1.44 -18.07
N GLY A 44 -20.68 -2.53 -18.08
CA GLY A 44 -21.34 -3.08 -19.26
C GLY A 44 -20.50 -4.09 -20.04
N GLU A 45 -19.26 -4.36 -19.65
CA GLU A 45 -18.34 -5.28 -20.31
C GLU A 45 -17.97 -6.44 -19.36
N ASP A 46 -17.97 -7.68 -19.87
CA ASP A 46 -17.55 -8.89 -19.14
C ASP A 46 -18.17 -9.01 -17.73
N GLU A 47 -19.48 -8.71 -17.62
CA GLU A 47 -20.20 -8.66 -16.33
C GLU A 47 -20.20 -10.00 -15.59
N GLU A 48 -20.12 -11.13 -16.30
CA GLU A 48 -19.96 -12.45 -15.68
C GLU A 48 -18.65 -12.55 -14.87
N LEU A 49 -17.56 -12.05 -15.43
CA LEU A 49 -16.28 -11.98 -14.73
C LEU A 49 -16.35 -10.98 -13.57
N TRP A 50 -17.00 -9.84 -13.76
CA TRP A 50 -17.23 -8.87 -12.69
C TRP A 50 -17.98 -9.50 -11.50
N HIS A 51 -19.09 -10.17 -11.76
CA HIS A 51 -19.86 -10.89 -10.76
C HIS A 51 -19.04 -11.99 -10.07
N THR A 52 -18.15 -12.66 -10.78
CA THR A 52 -17.24 -13.66 -10.21
C THR A 52 -16.27 -13.03 -9.21
N ILE A 53 -15.66 -11.90 -9.56
CA ILE A 53 -14.78 -11.13 -8.66
C ILE A 53 -15.54 -10.68 -7.41
N VAL A 54 -16.72 -10.07 -7.58
CA VAL A 54 -17.55 -9.59 -6.47
C VAL A 54 -17.95 -10.75 -5.56
N ARG A 55 -18.39 -11.88 -6.12
CA ARG A 55 -18.75 -13.08 -5.36
C ARG A 55 -17.58 -13.61 -4.53
N ASN A 56 -16.38 -13.69 -5.10
CA ASN A 56 -15.20 -14.17 -4.39
C ASN A 56 -14.77 -13.18 -3.29
N TRP A 57 -14.87 -11.88 -3.54
CA TRP A 57 -14.67 -10.85 -2.51
C TRP A 57 -15.66 -10.99 -1.34
N GLU A 58 -16.94 -11.25 -1.62
CA GLU A 58 -17.92 -11.50 -0.56
C GLU A 58 -17.61 -12.76 0.25
N ARG A 59 -17.21 -13.84 -0.42
CA ARG A 59 -16.80 -15.09 0.24
C ARG A 59 -15.62 -14.82 1.18
N PHE A 60 -14.63 -14.04 0.73
CA PHE A 60 -13.51 -13.58 1.55
C PHE A 60 -14.00 -12.82 2.80
N LEU A 61 -14.85 -11.81 2.63
CA LEU A 61 -15.37 -11.02 3.75
C LEU A 61 -16.19 -11.86 4.74
N LYS A 62 -17.02 -12.78 4.24
CA LYS A 62 -17.82 -13.71 5.06
C LYS A 62 -16.92 -14.69 5.83
N ALA A 63 -15.91 -15.26 5.18
CA ALA A 63 -15.01 -16.26 5.77
C ALA A 63 -14.05 -15.65 6.82
N THR A 64 -13.59 -14.43 6.58
CA THR A 64 -12.62 -13.72 7.45
C THR A 64 -13.29 -12.83 8.50
N LYS A 65 -14.62 -12.90 8.62
CA LYS A 65 -15.38 -12.17 9.62
C LYS A 65 -15.01 -12.61 11.04
N THR A 66 -14.61 -11.65 11.86
CA THR A 66 -14.55 -11.82 13.32
C THR A 66 -15.96 -11.75 13.90
N LYS A 67 -16.41 -12.82 14.57
CA LYS A 67 -17.71 -12.83 15.25
C LYS A 67 -17.52 -12.30 16.67
N ILE A 68 -18.24 -11.23 16.99
CA ILE A 68 -18.30 -10.67 18.33
C ILE A 68 -19.69 -11.00 18.88
N THR A 69 -19.74 -11.74 20.00
CA THR A 69 -21.00 -12.11 20.66
C THR A 69 -21.03 -11.57 22.10
N GLY A 70 -22.23 -11.27 22.62
CA GLY A 70 -22.41 -10.67 23.95
C GLY A 70 -22.25 -9.14 23.97
N SER A 71 -22.58 -8.51 25.11
CA SER A 71 -22.46 -7.06 25.34
C SER A 71 -21.63 -6.76 26.59
N GLY A 72 -20.99 -5.59 26.61
CA GLY A 72 -20.19 -5.12 27.74
C GLY A 72 -19.07 -6.08 28.14
N ALA A 73 -19.00 -6.43 29.43
CA ALA A 73 -17.98 -7.33 29.97
C ALA A 73 -18.10 -8.80 29.51
N SER A 74 -19.22 -9.19 28.90
CA SER A 74 -19.44 -10.56 28.37
C SER A 74 -19.11 -10.71 26.89
N ARG A 75 -18.44 -9.71 26.30
CA ARG A 75 -18.04 -9.71 24.89
C ARG A 75 -17.04 -10.83 24.63
N ARG A 76 -17.47 -11.85 23.88
CA ARG A 76 -16.61 -12.94 23.39
C ARG A 76 -16.29 -12.69 21.93
N VAL A 77 -15.00 -12.76 21.62
CA VAL A 77 -14.49 -12.65 20.26
C VAL A 77 -14.17 -14.06 19.77
N THR A 78 -14.94 -14.55 18.79
CA THR A 78 -14.70 -15.84 18.15
C THR A 78 -14.22 -15.59 16.72
N GLN A 79 -13.01 -16.03 16.41
CA GLN A 79 -12.41 -15.90 15.08
C GLN A 79 -12.24 -17.27 14.44
N SER A 80 -12.65 -17.39 13.17
CA SER A 80 -12.30 -18.52 12.32
C SER A 80 -10.78 -18.54 12.06
N ALA A 81 -10.25 -19.65 11.56
CA ALA A 81 -8.85 -19.70 11.11
C ALA A 81 -8.56 -18.63 10.05
N ALA A 82 -9.46 -18.45 9.08
CA ALA A 82 -9.35 -17.41 8.05
C ALA A 82 -9.39 -15.98 8.64
N ALA A 83 -10.22 -15.72 9.65
CA ALA A 83 -10.28 -14.41 10.31
C ALA A 83 -8.99 -14.11 11.09
N LYS A 84 -8.44 -15.09 11.80
CA LYS A 84 -7.16 -14.96 12.48
C LYS A 84 -6.01 -14.73 11.48
N GLN A 85 -6.05 -15.36 10.31
CA GLN A 85 -4.97 -15.27 9.32
C GLN A 85 -4.98 -13.90 8.67
N ARG A 86 -6.17 -13.40 8.30
CA ARG A 86 -6.35 -12.01 7.86
C ARG A 86 -5.80 -11.03 8.89
N GLU A 87 -6.08 -11.23 10.18
CA GLU A 87 -5.58 -10.34 11.23
C GLU A 87 -4.05 -10.40 11.36
N ALA A 88 -3.46 -11.60 11.25
CA ALA A 88 -2.01 -11.76 11.30
C ALA A 88 -1.30 -11.09 10.11
N VAL A 89 -1.79 -11.31 8.88
CA VAL A 89 -1.26 -10.65 7.67
C VAL A 89 -1.43 -9.13 7.77
N LYS A 90 -2.59 -8.65 8.23
CA LYS A 90 -2.82 -7.22 8.46
C LYS A 90 -1.83 -6.64 9.46
N GLN A 91 -1.66 -7.31 10.61
CA GLN A 91 -0.79 -6.83 11.67
C GLN A 91 0.66 -6.76 11.20
N ALA A 92 1.16 -7.81 10.54
CA ALA A 92 2.51 -7.83 9.98
C ALA A 92 2.71 -6.75 8.91
N PHE A 93 1.70 -6.51 8.05
CA PHE A 93 1.75 -5.41 7.09
C PHE A 93 1.78 -4.03 7.78
N TRP A 94 0.92 -3.80 8.77
CA TRP A 94 0.87 -2.53 9.49
C TRP A 94 2.16 -2.29 10.26
N ASP A 95 2.62 -3.25 11.07
CA ASP A 95 3.86 -3.09 11.85
C ASP A 95 5.05 -2.77 10.95
N ARG A 96 5.17 -3.44 9.79
CA ARG A 96 6.25 -3.16 8.85
C ARG A 96 6.13 -1.77 8.24
N ILE A 97 4.99 -1.46 7.66
CA ILE A 97 4.79 -0.19 6.95
C ILE A 97 4.84 1.01 7.91
N ASP A 98 4.33 0.85 9.13
CA ASP A 98 4.40 1.88 10.19
C ASP A 98 5.87 2.23 10.50
N GLY A 99 6.73 1.22 10.62
CA GLY A 99 8.16 1.40 10.78
C GLY A 99 8.81 2.10 9.59
N LEU A 100 8.54 1.64 8.36
CA LEU A 100 9.12 2.22 7.15
C LEU A 100 8.66 3.67 6.90
N GLU A 101 7.40 3.98 7.19
CA GLU A 101 6.87 5.35 7.14
C GLU A 101 7.63 6.27 8.08
N ALA A 102 7.80 5.87 9.34
CA ALA A 102 8.55 6.66 10.32
C ALA A 102 10.02 6.82 9.95
N LEU A 103 10.63 5.79 9.33
CA LEU A 103 12.00 5.84 8.81
C LEU A 103 12.11 6.73 7.57
N SER A 104 11.05 6.89 6.77
CA SER A 104 11.07 7.74 5.58
C SER A 104 11.35 9.21 5.91
N GLU A 105 10.90 9.71 7.07
CA GLU A 105 11.18 11.10 7.52
C GLU A 105 12.62 11.29 8.01
N ARG A 106 13.38 10.20 8.25
CA ARG A 106 14.81 10.31 8.54
C ARG A 106 15.63 10.68 7.31
N TRP A 107 15.09 10.47 6.12
CA TRP A 107 15.78 10.85 4.89
C TRP A 107 15.78 12.37 4.70
N SER A 108 16.83 12.88 4.07
CA SER A 108 16.92 14.30 3.74
C SER A 108 15.75 14.76 2.86
N VAL A 109 15.35 16.02 3.00
CA VAL A 109 14.34 16.64 2.13
C VAL A 109 14.69 16.43 0.66
N LYS A 110 15.99 16.54 0.33
CA LYS A 110 16.50 16.32 -1.04
C LYS A 110 16.34 14.87 -1.51
N SER A 111 16.53 13.88 -0.64
CA SER A 111 16.31 12.47 -0.96
C SER A 111 14.85 12.17 -1.23
N ARG A 112 13.95 12.67 -0.37
CA ARG A 112 12.49 12.53 -0.53
C ARG A 112 11.98 13.26 -1.77
N LEU A 113 12.52 14.44 -2.06
CA LEU A 113 12.24 15.19 -3.29
C LEU A 113 12.69 14.42 -4.52
N MET A 114 13.94 13.94 -4.56
CA MET A 114 14.48 13.17 -5.69
C MET A 114 13.59 11.97 -6.01
N LEU A 115 13.25 11.15 -5.01
CA LEU A 115 12.40 9.98 -5.21
C LEU A 115 11.00 10.39 -5.71
N ASN A 116 10.41 11.44 -5.13
CA ASN A 116 9.07 11.87 -5.53
C ASN A 116 9.06 12.51 -6.93
N GLN A 117 10.12 13.19 -7.34
CA GLN A 117 10.26 13.73 -8.70
C GLN A 117 10.47 12.63 -9.73
N SER A 118 11.24 11.59 -9.38
CA SER A 118 11.30 10.38 -10.20
C SER A 118 9.92 9.74 -10.34
N ALA A 119 9.14 9.65 -9.27
CA ALA A 119 7.81 9.02 -9.30
C ALA A 119 6.69 9.86 -9.93
N GLU A 120 6.67 11.18 -9.73
CA GLU A 120 5.53 12.05 -10.06
C GLU A 120 5.86 13.13 -11.11
N GLY A 121 7.15 13.36 -11.41
CA GLY A 121 7.63 14.32 -12.41
C GLY A 121 8.42 15.47 -11.80
N PRO A 122 9.06 16.32 -12.62
CA PRO A 122 10.00 17.35 -12.16
C PRO A 122 9.36 18.39 -11.22
N ASP A 123 8.08 18.68 -11.40
CA ASP A 123 7.35 19.68 -10.59
C ASP A 123 6.85 19.14 -9.24
N ALA A 124 7.07 17.84 -8.97
CA ALA A 124 6.63 17.23 -7.73
C ALA A 124 7.40 17.77 -6.52
N ARG A 125 6.67 18.03 -5.43
CA ARG A 125 7.25 18.41 -4.13
C ARG A 125 7.84 17.20 -3.42
N GLN A 126 8.55 17.41 -2.33
CA GLN A 126 9.05 16.34 -1.46
C GLN A 126 7.91 15.45 -0.96
N SER A 127 8.15 14.13 -0.95
CA SER A 127 7.20 13.18 -0.34
C SER A 127 7.13 13.41 1.17
N LYS A 128 5.92 13.26 1.70
CA LYS A 128 5.60 13.44 3.12
C LYS A 128 5.03 12.15 3.67
N SER A 129 5.61 11.63 4.75
CA SER A 129 5.09 10.46 5.47
C SER A 129 3.72 10.73 6.07
N LEU A 130 2.94 9.66 6.23
CA LEU A 130 1.68 9.67 6.98
C LEU A 130 1.83 9.19 8.45
N ALA A 131 3.05 8.87 8.92
CA ALA A 131 3.30 8.31 10.26
C ALA A 131 2.96 9.24 11.45
N ALA A 132 2.73 10.53 11.21
CA ALA A 132 2.41 11.45 12.30
C ALA A 132 1.08 11.06 12.97
N ILE A 133 1.03 11.03 14.30
CA ILE A 133 -0.11 10.52 15.07
C ILE A 133 -1.41 11.30 14.79
N TRP A 134 -1.32 12.60 14.51
CA TRP A 134 -2.47 13.42 14.14
C TRP A 134 -3.03 13.11 12.74
N LEU A 135 -2.32 12.31 11.92
CA LEU A 135 -2.79 11.79 10.64
C LEU A 135 -3.29 10.34 10.73
N LEU A 136 -3.36 9.76 11.94
CA LEU A 136 -3.65 8.33 12.16
C LEU A 136 -4.91 7.84 11.43
N GLU A 137 -5.96 8.65 11.40
CA GLU A 137 -7.21 8.28 10.74
C GLU A 137 -7.05 8.14 9.22
N LYS A 138 -6.35 9.09 8.58
CA LYS A 138 -6.04 9.05 7.15
C LYS A 138 -5.06 7.92 6.84
N TRP A 139 -4.07 7.76 7.70
CA TRP A 139 -3.04 6.73 7.61
C TRP A 139 -3.65 5.31 7.58
N ARG A 140 -4.52 4.97 8.54
CA ARG A 140 -5.16 3.64 8.57
C ARG A 140 -6.07 3.40 7.37
N ARG A 141 -6.78 4.44 6.88
CA ARG A 141 -7.58 4.34 5.66
C ARG A 141 -6.72 4.05 4.42
N PHE A 142 -5.56 4.70 4.31
CA PHE A 142 -4.63 4.48 3.22
C PHE A 142 -4.04 3.07 3.27
N GLN A 143 -3.63 2.59 4.45
CA GLN A 143 -3.12 1.22 4.62
C GLN A 143 -4.16 0.15 4.27
N SER A 144 -5.45 0.42 4.52
CA SER A 144 -6.51 -0.51 4.14
C SER A 144 -6.52 -0.86 2.66
N MET A 145 -6.06 0.02 1.74
CA MET A 145 -6.01 -0.26 0.30
C MET A 145 -5.05 -1.39 -0.07
N TRP A 146 -3.94 -1.48 0.67
CA TRP A 146 -2.94 -2.52 0.52
C TRP A 146 -3.26 -3.75 1.37
N THR A 147 -3.83 -3.52 2.55
CA THR A 147 -4.25 -4.62 3.44
C THR A 147 -5.36 -5.44 2.79
N SER A 148 -6.34 -4.78 2.19
CA SER A 148 -7.44 -5.43 1.46
C SER A 148 -6.92 -6.31 0.33
N PHE A 149 -5.98 -5.77 -0.42
CA PHE A 149 -5.32 -6.41 -1.54
C PHE A 149 -4.61 -7.69 -1.11
N ILE A 150 -3.66 -7.56 -0.17
CA ILE A 150 -2.81 -8.67 0.22
C ILE A 150 -3.59 -9.75 0.98
N CYS A 151 -4.54 -9.37 1.85
CA CYS A 151 -5.38 -10.32 2.55
C CYS A 151 -6.32 -11.06 1.59
N PHE A 152 -6.80 -10.40 0.54
CA PHE A 152 -7.67 -11.05 -0.43
C PHE A 152 -6.91 -12.06 -1.29
N LEU A 153 -5.74 -11.66 -1.82
CA LEU A 153 -4.89 -12.58 -2.60
C LEU A 153 -4.48 -13.81 -1.79
N THR A 154 -3.98 -13.61 -0.58
CA THR A 154 -3.54 -14.72 0.30
C THR A 154 -4.69 -15.62 0.73
N TRP A 155 -5.89 -15.07 0.90
CA TRP A 155 -7.07 -15.90 1.18
C TRP A 155 -7.52 -16.68 -0.05
N SER A 156 -7.60 -16.04 -1.22
CA SER A 156 -8.06 -16.66 -2.46
C SER A 156 -7.19 -17.86 -2.82
N ILE A 157 -5.87 -17.67 -2.90
CA ILE A 157 -4.94 -18.75 -3.28
C ILE A 157 -4.96 -19.93 -2.30
N LYS A 158 -5.22 -19.67 -1.02
CA LYS A 158 -5.26 -20.71 0.01
C LYS A 158 -6.55 -21.52 -0.01
N VAL A 159 -7.68 -20.88 -0.31
CA VAL A 159 -8.97 -21.57 -0.32
C VAL A 159 -9.11 -22.41 -1.57
N ASP A 160 -8.61 -21.90 -2.69
CA ASP A 160 -8.66 -22.55 -3.99
C ASP A 160 -7.60 -21.91 -4.90
N GLU A 161 -6.58 -22.69 -5.28
CA GLU A 161 -5.46 -22.21 -6.10
C GLU A 161 -5.93 -21.67 -7.45
N GLU A 162 -7.04 -22.20 -7.99
CA GLU A 162 -7.63 -21.77 -9.26
C GLU A 162 -8.49 -20.51 -9.10
N SER A 163 -8.84 -20.09 -7.87
CA SER A 163 -9.74 -18.94 -7.62
C SER A 163 -9.23 -17.63 -8.23
N LEU A 164 -7.90 -17.43 -8.26
CA LEU A 164 -7.31 -16.25 -8.89
C LEU A 164 -7.42 -16.33 -10.42
N GLU A 165 -7.25 -17.52 -11.00
CA GLU A 165 -7.37 -17.77 -12.45
C GLU A 165 -8.83 -17.65 -12.93
N GLU A 166 -9.80 -18.09 -12.12
CA GLU A 166 -11.23 -17.84 -12.36
C GLU A 166 -11.54 -16.34 -12.47
N MET A 167 -10.85 -15.52 -11.69
CA MET A 167 -10.95 -14.05 -11.74
C MET A 167 -10.00 -13.41 -12.78
N ARG A 168 -9.38 -14.24 -13.63
CA ARG A 168 -8.39 -13.90 -14.65
C ARG A 168 -7.17 -13.15 -14.10
N LEU A 169 -6.70 -13.52 -12.92
CA LEU A 169 -5.38 -13.17 -12.44
C LEU A 169 -4.49 -14.42 -12.53
N ASN A 170 -3.66 -14.47 -13.57
CA ASN A 170 -2.76 -15.57 -13.85
C ASN A 170 -1.39 -15.26 -13.27
N LEU A 171 -1.10 -15.86 -12.12
CA LEU A 171 0.19 -15.73 -11.45
C LEU A 171 1.13 -16.83 -11.93
N ASP A 172 2.41 -16.49 -12.11
CA ASP A 172 3.46 -17.50 -12.22
C ASP A 172 3.66 -18.23 -10.90
N ASP A 173 4.32 -19.39 -10.95
CA ASP A 173 4.50 -20.26 -9.79
C ASP A 173 5.27 -19.55 -8.66
N GLU A 174 6.26 -18.70 -8.99
CA GLU A 174 7.01 -17.92 -7.99
C GLU A 174 6.08 -16.97 -7.21
N LYS A 175 5.19 -16.23 -7.90
CA LYS A 175 4.22 -15.35 -7.23
C LYS A 175 3.18 -16.12 -6.43
N LYS A 176 2.81 -17.33 -6.88
CA LYS A 176 1.90 -18.21 -6.14
C LYS A 176 2.54 -18.68 -4.84
N GLU A 177 3.78 -19.18 -4.91
CA GLU A 177 4.56 -19.60 -3.75
C GLU A 177 4.73 -18.46 -2.75
N ASP A 178 5.12 -17.27 -3.21
CA ASP A 178 5.24 -16.05 -2.39
C ASP A 178 3.97 -15.74 -1.57
N LEU A 179 2.79 -15.84 -2.19
CA LEU A 179 1.52 -15.57 -1.52
C LEU A 179 1.13 -16.68 -0.53
N LEU A 180 1.44 -17.93 -0.86
CA LEU A 180 1.23 -19.06 0.04
C LEU A 180 2.14 -18.95 1.27
N ASP A 181 3.43 -18.66 1.06
CA ASP A 181 4.42 -18.45 2.11
C ASP A 181 4.01 -17.29 3.02
N LEU A 182 3.54 -16.17 2.46
CA LEU A 182 2.99 -15.07 3.24
C LEU A 182 1.89 -15.55 4.21
N GLY A 183 0.97 -16.35 3.69
CA GLY A 183 -0.16 -16.87 4.44
C GLY A 183 0.24 -17.84 5.54
N VAL A 184 1.28 -18.64 5.33
CA VAL A 184 1.81 -19.62 6.29
C VAL A 184 2.69 -18.94 7.34
N MET A 185 3.63 -18.09 6.93
CA MET A 185 4.61 -17.46 7.82
C MET A 185 3.98 -16.41 8.75
N CYS A 186 2.97 -15.67 8.28
CA CYS A 186 2.21 -14.80 9.17
C CYS A 186 1.41 -15.61 10.22
N TRP A 187 1.09 -16.87 9.94
CA TRP A 187 0.30 -17.73 10.82
C TRP A 187 1.15 -18.49 11.84
N PHE A 188 2.27 -19.05 11.40
CA PHE A 188 3.24 -19.75 12.23
C PHE A 188 4.40 -18.79 12.44
N MET A 189 4.44 -18.09 13.58
CA MET A 189 5.53 -17.19 13.98
C MET A 189 6.88 -17.94 13.98
N ASN A 190 7.50 -18.05 12.81
CA ASN A 190 8.83 -18.63 12.61
C ASN A 190 9.90 -17.57 12.92
N ASP A 191 11.17 -17.96 12.89
CA ASP A 191 12.31 -17.06 13.16
C ASP A 191 12.45 -15.91 12.13
N ASP A 192 11.81 -16.02 10.96
CA ASP A 192 11.79 -14.96 9.95
C ASP A 192 10.76 -13.87 10.31
N ASP A 193 11.14 -12.59 10.18
CA ASP A 193 10.22 -11.46 10.39
C ASP A 193 9.15 -11.44 9.28
N PRO A 194 7.86 -11.70 9.58
CA PRO A 194 6.79 -11.67 8.59
C PRO A 194 6.66 -10.32 7.89
N GLY A 195 7.16 -9.23 8.52
CA GLY A 195 7.26 -7.92 7.90
C GLY A 195 8.21 -7.88 6.70
N ASP A 196 9.35 -8.57 6.76
CA ASP A 196 10.33 -8.60 5.66
C ASP A 196 9.78 -9.36 4.45
N ILE A 197 9.05 -10.46 4.67
CA ILE A 197 8.41 -11.24 3.61
C ILE A 197 7.31 -10.39 2.94
N ILE A 198 6.43 -9.75 3.74
CA ILE A 198 5.42 -8.83 3.22
C ILE A 198 6.06 -7.75 2.37
N GLN A 199 7.09 -7.09 2.89
CA GLN A 199 7.79 -6.07 2.14
C GLN A 199 8.33 -6.63 0.81
N GLY A 200 8.99 -7.79 0.82
CA GLY A 200 9.54 -8.45 -0.37
C GLY A 200 8.50 -8.73 -1.44
N VAL A 201 7.36 -9.31 -1.05
CA VAL A 201 6.24 -9.62 -1.95
C VAL A 201 5.66 -8.34 -2.56
N LEU A 202 5.37 -7.32 -1.75
CA LEU A 202 4.80 -6.05 -2.24
C LEU A 202 5.75 -5.33 -3.20
N ILE A 203 7.03 -5.34 -2.87
CA ILE A 203 8.08 -4.81 -3.72
C ILE A 203 8.13 -5.54 -5.06
N ARG A 204 8.06 -6.88 -5.08
CA ARG A 204 8.07 -7.65 -6.33
C ARG A 204 6.89 -7.26 -7.22
N MET A 205 5.70 -7.06 -6.63
CA MET A 205 4.52 -6.59 -7.36
C MET A 205 4.68 -5.16 -7.93
N ILE A 206 5.37 -4.27 -7.19
CA ILE A 206 5.67 -2.91 -7.66
C ILE A 206 6.68 -2.92 -8.82
N THR A 207 7.72 -3.75 -8.72
CA THR A 207 8.82 -3.81 -9.69
C THR A 207 8.58 -4.79 -10.84
N ASP A 208 7.42 -5.45 -10.88
CA ASP A 208 7.08 -6.37 -11.95
C ASP A 208 6.92 -5.60 -13.27
N GLU A 209 7.73 -6.00 -14.25
CA GLU A 209 7.79 -5.39 -15.58
C GLU A 209 6.55 -5.71 -16.43
N SER A 210 5.72 -6.67 -16.01
CA SER A 210 4.48 -7.00 -16.69
C SER A 210 3.46 -5.86 -16.56
N VAL A 211 3.15 -5.24 -17.69
CA VAL A 211 2.00 -4.31 -17.82
C VAL A 211 0.67 -5.00 -18.05
N ASN A 212 0.67 -6.33 -18.18
CA ASN A 212 -0.57 -7.04 -18.36
C ASN A 212 -1.33 -7.08 -17.03
N VAL A 213 -2.50 -6.43 -16.99
CA VAL A 213 -3.40 -6.42 -15.82
C VAL A 213 -3.78 -7.84 -15.36
N ARG A 214 -3.68 -8.85 -16.23
CA ARG A 214 -3.97 -10.25 -15.89
C ARG A 214 -2.79 -10.99 -15.28
N MET A 215 -1.60 -10.41 -15.27
CA MET A 215 -0.36 -11.02 -14.76
C MET A 215 0.27 -10.24 -13.60
N ASN A 216 -0.09 -8.96 -13.44
CA ASN A 216 0.41 -8.09 -12.38
C ASN A 216 -0.67 -7.90 -11.29
N PRO A 217 -0.48 -8.45 -10.09
CA PRO A 217 -1.46 -8.37 -9.00
C PRO A 217 -1.82 -6.94 -8.58
N LEU A 218 -0.84 -6.03 -8.55
CA LEU A 218 -1.05 -4.65 -8.11
C LEU A 218 -1.89 -3.88 -9.13
N LEU A 219 -1.57 -4.03 -10.43
CA LEU A 219 -2.34 -3.42 -11.50
C LEU A 219 -3.76 -3.99 -11.57
N TRP A 220 -3.91 -5.31 -11.39
CA TRP A 220 -5.20 -6.00 -11.32
C TRP A 220 -6.08 -5.47 -10.19
N TRP A 221 -5.51 -5.36 -8.98
CA TRP A 221 -6.23 -4.83 -7.83
C TRP A 221 -6.62 -3.36 -8.03
N THR A 222 -5.72 -2.57 -8.61
CA THR A 222 -6.02 -1.18 -8.96
C THR A 222 -7.20 -1.11 -9.94
N ALA A 223 -7.24 -1.98 -10.95
CA ALA A 223 -8.34 -2.07 -11.91
C ALA A 223 -9.67 -2.41 -11.24
N ILE A 224 -9.68 -3.32 -10.26
CA ILE A 224 -10.86 -3.65 -9.46
C ILE A 224 -11.35 -2.45 -8.66
N LEU A 225 -10.46 -1.71 -8.00
CA LEU A 225 -10.83 -0.52 -7.25
C LEU A 225 -11.47 0.55 -8.17
N VAL A 226 -10.90 0.75 -9.36
CA VAL A 226 -11.42 1.69 -10.35
C VAL A 226 -12.76 1.24 -10.89
N ARG A 227 -12.88 0.01 -11.40
CA ARG A 227 -14.11 -0.56 -11.95
C ARG A 227 -15.25 -0.58 -10.94
N SER A 228 -14.92 -0.86 -9.67
CA SER A 228 -15.87 -0.80 -8.56
C SER A 228 -16.33 0.64 -8.27
N ALA A 229 -15.43 1.62 -8.34
CA ALA A 229 -15.75 3.02 -8.07
C ALA A 229 -16.69 3.64 -9.13
N ILE A 230 -16.68 3.15 -10.36
CA ILE A 230 -17.58 3.58 -11.46
C ILE A 230 -18.79 2.66 -11.68
N SER A 231 -18.98 1.62 -10.87
CA SER A 231 -20.17 0.77 -10.99
C SER A 231 -21.41 1.52 -10.47
N ASP A 232 -22.50 1.46 -11.22
CA ASP A 232 -23.81 2.06 -10.86
C ASP A 232 -24.66 1.15 -9.97
N GLU A 233 -24.13 -0.01 -9.60
CA GLU A 233 -24.78 -0.96 -8.71
C GLU A 233 -24.91 -0.35 -7.29
N GLU A 234 -26.13 0.03 -6.91
CA GLU A 234 -26.47 0.46 -5.54
C GLU A 234 -26.15 -0.64 -4.50
N GLU A 235 -26.20 -1.91 -4.94
CA GLU A 235 -25.75 -3.09 -4.19
C GLU A 235 -24.36 -3.59 -4.68
N GLY A 236 -23.38 -2.69 -4.89
CA GLY A 236 -22.09 -3.02 -5.50
C GLY A 236 -20.88 -3.00 -4.56
N PHE A 237 -20.62 -4.12 -3.87
CA PHE A 237 -19.55 -4.29 -2.88
C PHE A 237 -18.11 -4.17 -3.45
N ILE A 238 -17.13 -4.00 -2.55
CA ILE A 238 -15.73 -3.54 -2.73
C ILE A 238 -15.59 -2.03 -2.44
N SER A 239 -16.11 -1.16 -3.31
CA SER A 239 -15.99 0.31 -3.16
C SER A 239 -17.26 1.03 -2.75
N ARG A 240 -18.44 0.42 -2.96
CA ARG A 240 -19.75 0.95 -2.57
C ARG A 240 -20.52 -0.14 -1.78
N GLY A 241 -21.62 0.22 -1.12
CA GLY A 241 -22.49 -0.73 -0.40
C GLY A 241 -22.21 -0.92 1.10
N ARG A 242 -23.23 -1.38 1.84
CA ARG A 242 -23.20 -1.51 3.30
C ARG A 242 -22.72 -2.89 3.75
N PHE A 243 -21.40 -3.07 3.81
CA PHE A 243 -20.82 -4.22 4.53
C PHE A 243 -20.15 -3.69 5.79
N SER A 244 -20.81 -3.87 6.94
CA SER A 244 -20.36 -3.37 8.25
C SER A 244 -18.97 -3.87 8.71
N LEU A 245 -18.31 -4.71 7.91
CA LEU A 245 -17.05 -5.38 8.19
C LEU A 245 -16.10 -5.37 6.99
N ASN A 246 -16.34 -4.50 6.00
CA ASN A 246 -15.43 -4.31 4.88
C ASN A 246 -14.07 -3.85 5.43
N ILE A 247 -12.99 -4.45 4.93
CA ILE A 247 -11.64 -4.01 5.26
C ILE A 247 -11.29 -2.70 4.55
N LEU A 248 -11.92 -2.47 3.39
CA LEU A 248 -11.81 -1.22 2.65
C LEU A 248 -12.75 -0.19 3.27
N PRO A 249 -12.21 0.96 3.72
CA PRO A 249 -13.04 2.09 4.09
C PRO A 249 -13.82 2.58 2.88
N LEU A 250 -15.11 2.77 3.08
CA LEU A 250 -16.03 3.21 2.04
C LEU A 250 -15.85 4.71 1.76
N ASP A 251 -15.52 5.50 2.77
CA ASP A 251 -15.41 6.97 2.74
C ASP A 251 -14.14 7.53 2.05
N VAL A 252 -13.35 6.68 1.36
CA VAL A 252 -12.19 7.11 0.58
C VAL A 252 -12.57 7.17 -0.89
N ASP A 253 -12.42 8.32 -1.52
CA ASP A 253 -12.67 8.50 -2.95
C ASP A 253 -11.60 7.82 -3.83
N ILE A 254 -11.90 7.60 -5.11
CA ILE A 254 -11.00 6.87 -6.00
C ILE A 254 -9.61 7.53 -6.11
N ARG A 255 -9.54 8.87 -6.16
CA ARG A 255 -8.27 9.60 -6.25
C ARG A 255 -7.38 9.28 -5.05
N ASP A 256 -7.94 9.31 -3.85
CA ASP A 256 -7.19 9.05 -2.63
C ASP A 256 -6.84 7.55 -2.47
N ARG A 257 -7.68 6.63 -2.99
CA ARG A 257 -7.34 5.19 -3.07
C ARG A 257 -6.12 4.93 -3.95
N ILE A 258 -6.11 5.49 -5.16
CA ILE A 258 -4.95 5.39 -6.08
C ILE A 258 -3.74 6.14 -5.49
N GLY A 259 -3.98 7.27 -4.83
CA GLY A 259 -2.96 8.02 -4.08
C GLY A 259 -2.30 7.19 -2.99
N ALA A 260 -3.06 6.36 -2.27
CA ALA A 260 -2.54 5.44 -1.25
C ALA A 260 -1.63 4.35 -1.86
N ILE A 261 -1.98 3.84 -3.04
CA ILE A 261 -1.11 2.91 -3.79
C ILE A 261 0.22 3.60 -4.10
N GLY A 262 0.18 4.75 -4.79
CA GLY A 262 1.41 5.48 -5.13
C GLY A 262 2.24 5.90 -3.92
N HIS A 263 1.58 6.24 -2.80
CA HIS A 263 2.24 6.65 -1.57
C HIS A 263 3.08 5.52 -0.95
N TYR A 264 2.49 4.36 -0.67
CA TYR A 264 3.25 3.26 -0.07
C TYR A 264 4.24 2.61 -1.02
N SER A 265 4.01 2.66 -2.33
CA SER A 265 5.04 2.28 -3.29
C SER A 265 6.31 3.12 -3.10
N LYS A 266 6.18 4.44 -2.89
CA LYS A 266 7.35 5.30 -2.60
C LYS A 266 8.06 4.91 -1.31
N VAL A 267 7.31 4.61 -0.25
CA VAL A 267 7.88 4.20 1.05
C VAL A 267 8.66 2.89 0.91
N LEU A 268 8.07 1.89 0.23
CA LEU A 268 8.70 0.59 -0.01
C LEU A 268 9.93 0.70 -0.91
N ILE A 269 9.86 1.49 -1.98
CA ILE A 269 10.99 1.66 -2.90
C ILE A 269 12.12 2.49 -2.27
N LEU A 270 11.82 3.44 -1.38
CA LEU A 270 12.85 4.16 -0.63
C LEU A 270 13.72 3.19 0.20
N ASP A 271 13.07 2.30 0.94
CA ASP A 271 13.78 1.30 1.74
C ASP A 271 14.52 0.29 0.86
N LYS A 272 13.87 -0.21 -0.19
CA LYS A 272 14.51 -1.11 -1.16
C LYS A 272 15.76 -0.51 -1.80
N ALA A 273 15.68 0.72 -2.27
CA ALA A 273 16.80 1.41 -2.88
C ALA A 273 17.97 1.54 -1.89
N PHE A 274 17.68 1.76 -0.60
CA PHE A 274 18.73 1.73 0.43
C PHE A 274 19.36 0.35 0.59
N GLN A 275 18.56 -0.72 0.65
CA GLN A 275 19.06 -2.09 0.76
C GLN A 275 19.90 -2.50 -0.47
N TRP A 276 19.46 -2.15 -1.67
CA TRP A 276 20.19 -2.39 -2.92
C TRP A 276 21.47 -1.57 -3.00
N TRP A 277 21.42 -0.32 -2.52
CA TRP A 277 22.61 0.50 -2.42
C TRP A 277 23.67 -0.19 -1.56
N GLN A 278 23.27 -0.68 -0.38
CA GLN A 278 24.12 -1.36 0.57
C GLN A 278 24.73 -2.65 -0.01
N LYS A 279 23.94 -3.48 -0.69
CA LYS A 279 24.38 -4.75 -1.32
C LYS A 279 25.20 -4.56 -2.61
N GLY A 280 25.35 -3.33 -3.09
CA GLY A 280 26.05 -2.99 -4.33
C GLY A 280 27.59 -3.04 -4.26
N ARG A 281 28.25 -2.20 -5.07
CA ARG A 281 29.71 -2.22 -5.28
C ARG A 281 30.54 -2.26 -3.99
N VAL A 282 31.61 -3.06 -4.02
CA VAL A 282 32.66 -3.12 -2.99
C VAL A 282 33.19 -1.70 -2.72
N GLY A 283 33.03 -1.23 -1.48
CA GLY A 283 33.37 0.14 -1.05
C GLY A 283 32.20 0.92 -0.43
N ARG A 284 30.94 0.58 -0.74
CA ARG A 284 29.77 1.23 -0.12
C ARG A 284 29.60 0.89 1.37
N GLN A 285 30.03 -0.31 1.76
CA GLN A 285 30.04 -0.74 3.16
C GLN A 285 30.87 0.19 4.05
N VAL A 286 31.92 0.82 3.51
CA VAL A 286 32.76 1.79 4.24
C VAL A 286 31.97 3.03 4.64
N TRP A 287 30.97 3.42 3.84
CA TRP A 287 30.11 4.56 4.14
C TRP A 287 28.86 4.20 4.92
N LEU A 288 28.53 2.92 5.09
CA LEU A 288 27.28 2.50 5.74
C LEU A 288 27.15 3.10 7.15
N GLU A 289 28.23 3.09 7.94
CA GLU A 289 28.23 3.70 9.28
C GLU A 289 27.95 5.20 9.24
N GLU A 290 28.50 5.92 8.26
CA GLU A 290 28.23 7.35 8.07
C GLU A 290 26.78 7.60 7.66
N VAL A 291 26.23 6.79 6.74
CA VAL A 291 24.83 6.90 6.33
C VAL A 291 23.89 6.65 7.50
N LEU A 292 24.11 5.56 8.25
CA LEU A 292 23.30 5.24 9.41
C LEU A 292 23.41 6.31 10.50
N ARG A 293 24.61 6.87 10.73
CA ARG A 293 24.80 7.97 11.67
C ARG A 293 24.00 9.21 11.25
N ASP A 294 24.01 9.56 9.96
CA ASP A 294 23.25 10.70 9.43
C ASP A 294 21.74 10.49 9.50
N LEU A 295 21.25 9.30 9.12
CA LEU A 295 19.83 8.97 9.21
C LEU A 295 19.35 8.92 10.67
N ASN A 296 20.14 8.35 11.58
CA ASN A 296 19.79 8.26 13.00
C ASN A 296 19.92 9.59 13.76
N ALA A 297 20.65 10.56 13.21
CA ALA A 297 20.71 11.91 13.75
C ALA A 297 19.46 12.75 13.43
N ALA A 298 18.61 12.31 12.50
CA ALA A 298 17.35 12.95 12.19
C ALA A 298 16.31 12.65 13.29
N ASP A 299 15.80 13.71 13.91
CA ASP A 299 14.75 13.61 14.93
C ASP A 299 13.39 13.29 14.28
N ASN A 300 12.79 12.19 14.71
CA ASN A 300 11.45 11.78 14.33
C ASN A 300 10.50 11.59 15.53
N GLU A 301 10.89 12.06 16.73
CA GLU A 301 10.05 12.00 17.93
C GLU A 301 8.75 12.79 17.77
N TRP A 302 8.79 13.88 16.99
CA TRP A 302 7.63 14.71 16.65
C TRP A 302 6.48 13.93 16.01
N LEU A 303 6.75 12.77 15.39
CA LEU A 303 5.69 11.91 14.82
C LEU A 303 4.70 11.43 15.90
N ASN A 304 5.14 11.32 17.16
CA ASN A 304 4.31 10.84 18.26
C ASN A 304 3.68 11.97 19.10
N ASP A 305 3.93 13.24 18.76
CA ASP A 305 3.36 14.38 19.47
C ASP A 305 1.96 14.69 18.94
N GLU A 306 0.91 14.41 19.72
CA GLU A 306 -0.49 14.67 19.34
C GLU A 306 -0.78 16.14 19.00
N ASN A 307 -0.03 17.08 19.57
CA ASN A 307 -0.17 18.52 19.31
C ASN A 307 1.01 19.09 18.52
N GLY A 308 1.89 18.22 18.02
CA GLY A 308 3.09 18.60 17.32
C GLY A 308 2.80 19.20 15.95
N GLN A 309 3.83 19.81 15.39
CA GLN A 309 3.84 20.20 13.98
C GLN A 309 5.00 19.51 13.28
N ARG A 310 4.83 19.25 12.00
CA ARG A 310 5.95 18.78 11.18
C ARG A 310 7.03 19.87 11.17
N PRO A 311 8.30 19.52 11.45
CA PRO A 311 9.40 20.46 11.33
C PRO A 311 9.45 21.10 9.94
N ASP A 312 9.87 22.37 9.88
CA ASP A 312 10.04 23.06 8.61
C ASP A 312 11.18 22.39 7.81
N ASP A 313 10.87 22.00 6.57
CA ASP A 313 11.82 21.39 5.65
C ASP A 313 13.03 22.31 5.37
N GLN A 314 12.89 23.63 5.55
CA GLN A 314 14.01 24.59 5.42
C GLN A 314 15.08 24.44 6.51
N LEU A 315 14.74 23.78 7.63
CA LEU A 315 15.66 23.54 8.74
C LEU A 315 16.55 22.31 8.51
N ASP A 316 16.36 21.56 7.41
CA ASP A 316 17.24 20.44 7.06
C ASP A 316 18.65 20.94 6.69
N ARG A 317 19.57 20.85 7.65
CA ARG A 317 20.96 21.30 7.52
C ARG A 317 21.82 20.36 6.65
N ARG A 318 21.26 19.27 6.12
CA ARG A 318 21.98 18.30 5.26
C ARG A 318 22.15 18.81 3.83
N THR A 319 22.55 20.07 3.69
CA THR A 319 22.77 20.76 2.41
C THR A 319 24.11 20.39 1.77
N CYS A 320 25.12 20.05 2.57
CA CYS A 320 26.41 19.52 2.09
C CYS A 320 26.23 18.11 1.49
N LEU A 321 26.85 17.83 0.35
CA LEU A 321 26.78 16.52 -0.31
C LEU A 321 28.15 15.81 -0.20
N PRO A 322 28.42 15.07 0.89
CA PRO A 322 29.57 14.17 0.89
C PRO A 322 29.45 13.16 -0.27
N PRO A 323 30.57 12.58 -0.76
CA PRO A 323 30.56 11.72 -1.94
C PRO A 323 29.50 10.60 -1.88
N TRP A 324 29.33 9.96 -0.71
CA TRP A 324 28.34 8.91 -0.51
C TRP A 324 26.90 9.41 -0.70
N ARG A 325 26.58 10.65 -0.28
CA ARG A 325 25.23 11.22 -0.38
C ARG A 325 24.90 11.54 -1.83
N LYS A 326 25.86 12.06 -2.59
CA LYS A 326 25.69 12.25 -4.04
C LYS A 326 25.38 10.93 -4.73
N MET A 327 26.17 9.89 -4.47
CA MET A 327 25.94 8.56 -5.03
C MET A 327 24.61 7.94 -4.60
N MET A 328 24.21 8.14 -3.34
CA MET A 328 22.91 7.70 -2.84
C MET A 328 21.76 8.41 -3.55
N LEU A 329 21.85 9.73 -3.74
CA LEU A 329 20.83 10.50 -4.46
C LEU A 329 20.71 10.08 -5.93
N GLU A 330 21.84 9.85 -6.62
CA GLU A 330 21.84 9.33 -7.98
C GLU A 330 21.20 7.94 -8.05
N HIS A 331 21.50 7.07 -7.09
CA HIS A 331 20.89 5.75 -7.01
C HIS A 331 19.39 5.84 -6.73
N LEU A 332 18.95 6.63 -5.75
CA LEU A 332 17.52 6.87 -5.46
C LEU A 332 16.79 7.43 -6.67
N GLY A 333 17.41 8.35 -7.41
CA GLY A 333 16.87 8.88 -8.65
C GLY A 333 16.60 7.78 -9.67
N LYS A 334 17.61 6.92 -9.90
CA LYS A 334 17.52 5.77 -10.80
C LYS A 334 16.45 4.77 -10.36
N GLU A 335 16.51 4.28 -9.12
CA GLU A 335 15.52 3.30 -8.61
C GLU A 335 14.10 3.87 -8.62
N GLY A 336 13.95 5.18 -8.35
CA GLY A 336 12.66 5.85 -8.49
C GLY A 336 12.14 5.85 -9.93
N GLN A 337 13.00 6.06 -10.93
CA GLN A 337 12.61 6.03 -12.34
C GLN A 337 12.22 4.62 -12.77
N ASP A 338 13.05 3.66 -12.39
CA ASP A 338 12.92 2.25 -12.77
C ASP A 338 11.68 1.61 -12.13
N CYS A 339 11.39 1.91 -10.86
CA CYS A 339 10.33 1.23 -10.10
C CYS A 339 9.02 2.03 -9.95
N LEU A 340 9.03 3.37 -10.00
CA LEU A 340 7.87 4.19 -9.64
C LEU A 340 7.20 4.91 -10.82
N GLY A 341 7.58 4.54 -12.05
CA GLY A 341 6.76 4.83 -13.22
C GLY A 341 7.19 6.04 -14.05
N GLN A 342 8.49 6.21 -14.30
CA GLN A 342 8.93 6.95 -15.52
C GLN A 342 9.12 6.04 -16.72
N ASN A 343 9.22 4.73 -16.52
CA ASN A 343 9.30 3.77 -17.61
C ASN A 343 7.90 3.45 -18.16
N GLU A 344 7.61 4.00 -19.34
CA GLU A 344 6.45 3.62 -20.14
C GLU A 344 6.47 2.10 -20.34
N GLY A 345 5.39 1.41 -19.95
CA GLY A 345 5.39 -0.05 -19.96
C GLY A 345 5.62 -0.72 -18.61
N THR A 346 5.46 -0.01 -17.48
CA THR A 346 5.38 -0.63 -16.13
C THR A 346 3.98 -0.49 -15.51
N ALA A 347 3.62 -1.38 -14.59
CA ALA A 347 2.36 -1.28 -13.84
C ALA A 347 2.24 0.04 -13.07
N MET A 348 3.31 0.47 -12.40
CA MET A 348 3.33 1.75 -11.68
C MET A 348 3.17 2.95 -12.60
N TRP A 349 3.68 2.91 -13.83
CA TRP A 349 3.41 3.96 -14.82
C TRP A 349 1.92 4.09 -15.15
N LYS A 350 1.20 2.96 -15.30
CA LYS A 350 -0.26 2.96 -15.52
C LYS A 350 -1.01 3.54 -14.31
N VAL A 351 -0.66 3.11 -13.10
CA VAL A 351 -1.26 3.61 -11.83
C VAL A 351 -1.04 5.12 -11.68
N ARG A 352 0.19 5.58 -11.92
CA ARG A 352 0.56 7.01 -11.87
C ARG A 352 -0.20 7.82 -12.92
N THR A 353 -0.26 7.33 -14.16
CA THR A 353 -0.96 8.03 -15.25
C THR A 353 -2.42 8.29 -14.87
N LEU A 354 -3.12 7.30 -14.30
CA LEU A 354 -4.47 7.49 -13.77
C LEU A 354 -4.52 8.57 -12.69
N LEU A 355 -3.63 8.51 -11.69
CA LEU A 355 -3.59 9.48 -10.60
C LEU A 355 -3.37 10.91 -11.10
N CYS A 356 -2.49 11.10 -12.10
CA CYS A 356 -2.25 12.39 -12.74
C CYS A 356 -3.50 12.90 -13.45
N LEU A 357 -4.23 12.05 -14.18
CA LEU A 357 -5.48 12.44 -14.85
C LEU A 357 -6.57 12.83 -13.84
N LEU A 358 -6.73 12.05 -12.76
CA LEU A 358 -7.70 12.33 -11.69
C LEU A 358 -7.37 13.63 -10.92
N ARG A 359 -6.10 13.98 -10.77
CA ARG A 359 -5.71 15.26 -10.14
C ARG A 359 -6.07 16.45 -11.00
N ARG A 360 -5.84 16.37 -12.31
CA ARG A 360 -6.09 17.47 -13.27
C ARG A 360 -7.55 17.90 -13.36
N VAL A 361 -8.50 16.99 -13.16
CA VAL A 361 -9.94 17.33 -13.21
C VAL A 361 -10.48 17.89 -11.90
N ARG A 362 -9.67 17.92 -10.83
CA ARG A 362 -10.05 18.51 -9.54
C ARG A 362 -9.36 19.84 -9.24
N GLU A 363 -8.42 20.25 -10.10
CA GLU A 363 -7.83 21.59 -10.13
C GLU A 363 -8.77 22.54 -10.88
#